data_AF-A0A7S2VPB4-F1
#
_entry.id   AF-A0A7S2VPB4-F1
#
_cell.length_a   1.000
_cell.length_b   1.000
_cell.length_c   1.000
_cell.angle_alpha   90.00
_cell.angle_beta   90.00
_cell.angle_gamma   90.00
#
_symmetry.space_group_name_H-M   'P 1'
#
loop_
_entity.id
_entity.type
_entity.pdbx_description
1 polymer ?
#
loop_
_entity_poly.entity_id
_entity_poly.type
_entity_poly.pdbx_seq_one_letter_code
_entity_poly.pdbx_strand_id
1 'polypeptide(L)'
;MMTQYRLFLEESQHKMRQLEAYLDQENVTPDMSMAARRQVVKALREPQRLRASEVSHLKLISTSMLRAVRARVVSQHLRSHVFFGAWCQVDSESLATFCSSCVEDHYYKAGDICFMENEDGLTMFFVKFGALAYTPGTFAPETSFSAEDSRLTCKAHTVATEVAM
;
A
#
# COMPACT_ATOMS: atom_id res chain seq x y z
N MET A 1 -18.25 -27.31 -0.89
CA MET A 1 -17.57 -26.11 -1.45
C MET A 1 -18.46 -25.22 -2.33
N MET A 2 -19.45 -25.73 -3.09
CA MET A 2 -20.32 -24.85 -3.91
C MET A 2 -21.14 -23.81 -3.13
N THR A 3 -21.51 -24.09 -1.88
CA THR A 3 -22.32 -23.18 -1.05
C THR A 3 -21.58 -21.91 -0.66
N GLN A 4 -20.29 -22.00 -0.31
CA GLN A 4 -19.47 -20.85 0.07
C GLN A 4 -19.23 -19.89 -1.09
N TYR A 5 -19.01 -20.41 -2.30
CA TYR A 5 -18.80 -19.56 -3.48
C TYR A 5 -20.05 -18.77 -3.86
N ARG A 6 -21.24 -19.39 -3.78
CA ARG A 6 -22.51 -18.69 -4.03
C ARG A 6 -22.75 -17.56 -3.04
N LEU A 7 -22.50 -17.80 -1.75
CA LEU A 7 -22.63 -16.77 -0.73
C LEU A 7 -21.72 -15.57 -1.00
N PHE A 8 -20.47 -15.82 -1.42
CA PHE A 8 -19.54 -14.74 -1.78
C PHE A 8 -20.03 -13.91 -2.98
N LEU A 9 -20.55 -14.56 -4.02
CA LEU A 9 -21.12 -13.87 -5.19
C LEU A 9 -22.34 -13.02 -4.82
N GLU A 10 -23.25 -13.56 -4.01
CA GLU A 10 -24.43 -12.85 -3.55
C GLU A 10 -24.07 -11.62 -2.71
N GLU A 11 -23.09 -11.75 -1.80
CA GLU A 11 -22.58 -10.64 -0.99
C GLU A 11 -21.93 -9.55 -1.86
N SER A 12 -21.11 -9.94 -2.84
CA SER A 12 -20.49 -9.00 -3.77
C SER A 12 -21.53 -8.25 -4.62
N GLN A 13 -22.54 -8.96 -5.14
CA GLN A 13 -23.64 -8.34 -5.88
C GLN A 13 -24.50 -7.43 -5.01
N HIS A 14 -24.69 -7.78 -3.73
CA HIS A 14 -25.42 -6.94 -2.79
C HIS A 14 -24.67 -5.63 -2.53
N LYS A 15 -23.37 -5.68 -2.25
CA LYS A 15 -22.51 -4.50 -2.05
C LYS A 15 -22.47 -3.60 -3.29
N MET A 16 -22.43 -4.18 -4.50
CA MET A 16 -22.47 -3.42 -5.75
C MET A 16 -23.80 -2.66 -5.92
N ARG A 17 -24.93 -3.30 -5.62
CA ARG A 17 -26.26 -2.65 -5.67
C ARG A 17 -26.38 -1.53 -4.65
N GLN A 18 -25.81 -1.69 -3.45
CA GLN A 18 -25.78 -0.63 -2.44
C GLN A 18 -24.97 0.58 -2.91
N LEU A 19 -23.82 0.36 -3.55
CA LEU A 19 -23.02 1.43 -4.14
C LEU A 19 -23.78 2.17 -5.25
N GLU A 20 -24.41 1.44 -6.17
CA GLU A 20 -25.21 2.03 -7.25
C GLU A 20 -26.34 2.89 -6.67
N ALA A 21 -27.10 2.37 -5.69
CA ALA A 21 -28.15 3.13 -5.01
C ALA A 21 -27.64 4.38 -4.29
N TYR A 22 -26.47 4.32 -3.65
CA TYR A 22 -25.85 5.47 -2.99
C TYR A 22 -25.44 6.56 -4.00
N LEU A 23 -24.81 6.16 -5.11
CA LEU A 23 -24.40 7.11 -6.16
C LEU A 23 -25.61 7.79 -6.81
N ASP A 24 -26.70 7.06 -6.98
CA ASP A 24 -27.97 7.59 -7.49
C ASP A 24 -28.61 8.56 -6.48
N GLN A 25 -28.60 8.24 -5.18
CA GLN A 25 -29.12 9.11 -4.11
C GLN A 25 -28.37 10.45 -4.03
N GLU A 26 -27.05 10.42 -4.17
CA GLU A 26 -26.19 11.61 -4.12
C GLU A 26 -26.14 12.39 -5.45
N ASN A 27 -26.94 12.00 -6.46
CA ASN A 27 -26.99 12.62 -7.79
C ASN A 27 -25.60 12.75 -8.44
N VAL A 28 -24.75 11.73 -8.28
CA VAL A 28 -23.42 11.71 -8.88
C VAL A 28 -23.55 11.63 -10.40
N THR A 29 -22.70 12.37 -11.13
CA THR A 29 -22.75 12.38 -12.60
C THR A 29 -22.54 10.97 -13.17
N PRO A 30 -23.21 10.61 -14.28
CA PRO A 30 -23.11 9.26 -14.85
C PRO A 30 -21.67 8.82 -15.16
N ASP A 31 -20.82 9.77 -15.56
CA ASP A 31 -19.41 9.53 -15.84
C ASP A 31 -18.63 9.16 -14.58
N MET A 32 -18.84 9.88 -13.47
CA MET A 32 -18.20 9.58 -12.18
C MET A 32 -18.72 8.26 -11.62
N SER A 33 -20.02 7.98 -11.73
CA SER A 33 -20.62 6.71 -11.30
C SER A 33 -20.05 5.52 -12.07
N MET A 34 -19.87 5.67 -13.39
CA MET A 34 -19.24 4.64 -14.21
C MET A 34 -17.77 4.42 -13.85
N ALA A 35 -17.02 5.50 -13.60
CA ALA A 35 -15.63 5.43 -13.16
C ALA A 35 -15.50 4.72 -11.81
N ALA A 36 -16.33 5.08 -10.82
CA ALA A 36 -16.38 4.44 -9.51
C ALA A 36 -16.70 2.94 -9.63
N ARG A 37 -17.70 2.57 -10.45
CA ARG A 37 -18.06 1.17 -10.71
C ARG A 37 -16.90 0.38 -11.32
N ARG A 38 -16.20 0.95 -12.32
CA ARG A 38 -15.02 0.31 -12.92
C ARG A 38 -13.91 0.10 -11.89
N GLN A 39 -13.66 1.07 -11.02
CA GLN A 39 -12.67 0.94 -9.95
C GLN A 39 -13.05 -0.17 -8.96
N VAL A 40 -14.32 -0.27 -8.55
CA VAL A 40 -14.78 -1.32 -7.63
C VAL A 40 -14.70 -2.70 -8.28
N VAL A 41 -15.15 -2.85 -9.53
CA VAL A 41 -15.02 -4.13 -10.25
C VAL A 41 -13.56 -4.55 -10.41
N LYS A 42 -12.66 -3.60 -10.68
CA LYS A 42 -11.21 -3.88 -10.73
C LYS A 42 -10.70 -4.33 -9.36
N ALA A 43 -11.04 -3.62 -8.30
CA ALA A 43 -10.66 -3.95 -6.92
C ALA A 43 -11.23 -5.29 -6.42
N LEU A 44 -12.38 -5.73 -6.95
CA LEU A 44 -12.97 -7.04 -6.64
C LEU A 44 -12.28 -8.19 -7.40
N ARG A 45 -11.65 -7.91 -8.55
CA ARG A 45 -10.89 -8.91 -9.33
C ARG A 45 -9.47 -9.10 -8.79
N GLU A 46 -8.92 -8.06 -8.18
CA GLU A 46 -7.58 -8.14 -7.57
C GLU A 46 -7.62 -8.98 -6.30
N PRO A 47 -6.64 -9.87 -6.07
CA PRO A 47 -6.58 -10.67 -4.86
C PRO A 47 -6.43 -9.74 -3.66
N GLN A 48 -7.51 -9.63 -2.86
CA GLN A 48 -7.50 -8.80 -1.67
C GLN A 48 -6.59 -9.41 -0.62
N ARG A 49 -5.62 -8.63 -0.18
CA ARG A 49 -4.73 -9.01 0.90
C ARG A 49 -5.38 -8.63 2.21
N LEU A 50 -5.45 -9.59 3.13
CA LEU A 50 -6.01 -9.37 4.46
C LEU A 50 -5.23 -8.27 5.18
N ARG A 51 -5.93 -7.20 5.53
CA ARG A 51 -5.36 -6.14 6.37
C ARG A 51 -5.43 -6.60 7.82
N ALA A 52 -4.46 -6.21 8.64
CA ALA A 52 -4.49 -6.50 10.06
C ALA A 52 -5.77 -5.96 10.75
N SER A 53 -6.30 -4.84 10.25
CA SER A 53 -7.57 -4.25 10.73
C SER A 53 -8.81 -5.08 10.40
N GLU A 54 -8.77 -5.90 9.35
CA GLU A 54 -9.87 -6.76 8.90
C GLU A 54 -9.92 -8.09 9.66
N VAL A 55 -8.81 -8.49 10.30
CA VAL A 55 -8.76 -9.74 11.06
C VAL A 55 -9.29 -9.50 12.48
N SER A 56 -10.59 -9.71 12.68
CA SER A 56 -11.27 -9.53 13.98
C SER A 56 -10.59 -10.26 15.14
N HIS A 57 -10.02 -11.44 14.89
CA HIS A 57 -9.34 -12.26 15.89
C HIS A 57 -8.03 -11.63 16.40
N LEU A 58 -7.39 -10.74 15.63
CA LEU A 58 -6.20 -10.00 16.10
C LEU A 58 -6.55 -9.01 17.22
N LYS A 59 -7.83 -8.69 17.43
CA LYS A 59 -8.27 -7.87 18.56
C LYS A 59 -8.36 -8.66 19.86
N LEU A 60 -8.32 -10.00 19.80
CA LEU A 60 -8.43 -10.88 20.98
C LEU A 60 -7.07 -11.16 21.64
N ILE A 61 -5.97 -10.89 20.96
CA ILE A 61 -4.62 -11.06 21.50
C ILE A 61 -4.19 -9.84 22.31
N SER A 62 -3.28 -10.03 23.26
CA SER A 62 -2.74 -8.92 24.06
C SER A 62 -2.01 -7.90 23.17
N THR A 63 -1.99 -6.63 23.58
CA THR A 63 -1.27 -5.56 22.87
C THR A 63 0.21 -5.87 22.69
N SER A 64 0.85 -6.52 23.66
CA SER A 64 2.25 -6.95 23.57
C SER A 64 2.45 -8.02 22.49
N MET A 65 1.57 -9.02 22.43
CA MET A 65 1.61 -10.06 21.39
C MET A 65 1.33 -9.46 20.01
N LEU A 66 0.36 -8.54 19.89
CA LEU A 66 0.06 -7.85 18.64
C LEU A 66 1.26 -7.05 18.13
N ARG A 67 1.97 -6.33 19.03
CA ARG A 67 3.21 -5.62 18.69
C ARG A 67 4.30 -6.59 18.22
N ALA A 68 4.48 -7.73 18.89
CA ALA A 68 5.47 -8.74 18.49
C ALA A 68 5.14 -9.35 17.11
N VAL A 69 3.87 -9.67 16.85
CA VAL A 69 3.39 -10.15 15.54
C VAL A 69 3.64 -9.11 14.46
N ARG A 70 3.26 -7.84 14.71
CA ARG A 70 3.49 -6.72 13.78
C ARG A 70 4.98 -6.53 13.48
N ALA A 71 5.82 -6.48 14.51
CA ALA A 71 7.27 -6.35 14.36
C ALA A 71 7.85 -7.49 13.52
N ARG A 72 7.40 -8.73 13.74
CA ARG A 72 7.85 -9.90 12.98
C ARG A 72 7.43 -9.81 11.50
N VAL A 73 6.18 -9.45 11.22
CA VAL A 73 5.67 -9.31 9.85
C VAL A 73 6.41 -8.18 9.12
N VAL A 74 6.51 -7.00 9.73
CA VAL A 74 7.18 -5.84 9.12
C VAL A 74 8.66 -6.10 8.90
N SER A 75 9.38 -6.65 9.90
CA SER A 75 10.80 -6.96 9.76
C SER A 75 11.08 -7.96 8.63
N GLN A 76 10.18 -8.91 8.37
CA GLN A 76 10.32 -9.82 7.24
C GLN A 76 10.31 -9.08 5.89
N HIS A 77 9.47 -8.05 5.76
CA HIS A 77 9.43 -7.21 4.56
C HIS A 77 10.62 -6.26 4.47
N LEU A 78 11.05 -5.67 5.59
CA LEU A 78 12.19 -4.77 5.58
C LEU A 78 13.51 -5.49 5.34
N ARG A 79 13.66 -6.76 5.76
CA ARG A 79 14.89 -7.54 5.55
C ARG A 79 15.29 -7.71 4.07
N SER A 80 14.37 -7.57 3.11
CA SER A 80 14.74 -7.58 1.69
C SER A 80 15.48 -6.31 1.26
N HIS A 81 15.37 -5.23 2.03
CA HIS A 81 16.11 -4.00 1.83
C HIS A 81 17.50 -4.10 2.47
N VAL A 82 18.54 -3.74 1.73
CA VAL A 82 19.95 -3.95 2.15
C VAL A 82 20.24 -3.33 3.51
N PHE A 83 19.81 -2.08 3.72
CA PHE A 83 20.02 -1.37 4.98
C PHE A 83 19.39 -2.09 6.18
N PHE A 84 18.10 -2.45 6.10
CA PHE A 84 17.41 -3.12 7.21
C PHE A 84 17.85 -4.57 7.37
N GLY A 85 18.27 -5.23 6.30
CA GLY A 85 18.90 -6.54 6.35
C GLY A 85 20.20 -6.51 7.16
N ALA A 86 21.08 -5.54 6.88
CA ALA A 86 22.31 -5.33 7.64
C ALA A 86 22.01 -4.93 9.10
N TRP A 87 21.09 -4.00 9.33
CA TRP A 87 20.66 -3.62 10.69
C TRP A 87 20.14 -4.84 11.46
N CYS A 88 19.32 -5.69 10.84
CA CYS A 88 18.80 -6.89 11.48
C CYS A 88 19.91 -7.88 11.91
N GLN A 89 21.04 -7.92 11.21
CA GLN A 89 22.17 -8.78 11.56
C GLN A 89 22.96 -8.23 12.75
N VAL A 90 23.01 -6.91 12.91
CA VAL A 90 23.72 -6.24 14.01
C VAL A 90 22.86 -6.19 15.27
N ASP A 91 21.60 -5.76 15.14
CA ASP A 91 20.69 -5.55 16.26
C ASP A 91 19.23 -5.79 15.84
N SER A 92 18.80 -7.04 15.97
CA SER A 92 17.43 -7.44 15.64
C SER A 92 16.38 -6.90 16.62
N GLU A 93 16.77 -6.57 17.86
CA GLU A 93 15.86 -6.08 18.90
C GLU A 93 15.53 -4.60 18.68
N SER A 94 16.54 -3.79 18.36
CA SER A 94 16.34 -2.40 17.94
C SER A 94 15.50 -2.30 16.68
N LEU A 95 15.77 -3.16 15.67
CA LEU A 95 14.93 -3.20 14.47
C LEU A 95 13.48 -3.62 14.79
N ALA A 96 13.26 -4.58 15.68
CA ALA A 96 11.90 -4.98 16.09
C ALA A 96 11.17 -3.82 16.79
N THR A 97 11.88 -3.07 17.64
CA THR A 97 11.36 -1.87 18.31
C THR A 97 10.99 -0.81 17.27
N PHE A 98 11.89 -0.51 16.32
CA PHE A 98 11.62 0.40 15.20
C PHE A 98 10.39 -0.02 14.38
N CYS A 99 10.29 -1.31 14.01
CA CYS A 99 9.15 -1.85 13.27
C CYS A 99 7.83 -1.72 14.03
N SER A 100 7.86 -1.82 15.36
CA SER A 100 6.66 -1.74 16.20
C SER A 100 6.19 -0.31 16.46
N SER A 101 7.12 0.66 16.48
CA SER A 101 6.87 2.03 16.93
C SER A 101 6.80 3.05 15.80
N CYS A 102 7.58 2.86 14.72
CA CYS A 102 7.79 3.90 13.70
C CYS A 102 7.21 3.55 12.33
N VAL A 103 6.81 2.29 12.10
CA VAL A 103 6.36 1.84 10.78
C VAL A 103 4.84 1.73 10.75
N GLU A 104 4.21 2.47 9.85
CA GLU A 104 2.77 2.41 9.57
C GLU A 104 2.50 1.81 8.19
N ASP A 105 1.44 0.99 8.07
CA ASP A 105 1.02 0.44 6.78
C ASP A 105 0.08 1.45 6.10
N HIS A 106 0.49 1.99 4.95
CA HIS A 106 -0.35 2.81 4.07
C HIS A 106 -0.82 2.00 2.85
N TYR A 107 -2.06 2.21 2.43
CA TYR A 107 -2.67 1.52 1.30
C TYR A 107 -3.17 2.53 0.28
N TYR A 108 -2.58 2.49 -0.91
CA TYR A 108 -2.93 3.34 -2.04
C TYR A 108 -3.59 2.52 -3.13
N LYS A 109 -4.63 3.06 -3.75
CA LYS A 109 -5.23 2.52 -4.97
C LYS A 109 -4.44 3.00 -6.18
N ALA A 110 -4.61 2.30 -7.30
CA ALA A 110 -4.02 2.73 -8.57
C ALA A 110 -4.55 4.13 -8.95
N GLY A 111 -3.63 5.08 -9.11
CA GLY A 111 -3.94 6.49 -9.42
C GLY A 111 -3.93 7.41 -8.20
N ASP A 112 -3.83 6.88 -6.98
CA ASP A 112 -3.64 7.70 -5.78
C ASP A 112 -2.23 8.30 -5.77
N ILE A 113 -2.13 9.51 -5.22
CA ILE A 113 -0.86 10.24 -5.06
C ILE A 113 -0.35 10.02 -3.64
N CYS A 114 0.87 9.51 -3.49
CA CYS A 114 1.47 9.23 -2.18
C CYS A 114 2.12 10.45 -1.54
N PHE A 115 2.62 11.38 -2.35
CA PHE A 115 3.25 12.63 -1.95
C PHE A 115 3.16 13.63 -3.11
N MET A 116 3.09 14.92 -2.79
CA MET A 116 3.01 16.01 -3.77
C MET A 116 4.25 16.90 -3.72
N GLU A 117 4.52 17.58 -4.83
CA GLU A 117 5.55 18.61 -4.90
C GLU A 117 5.25 19.74 -3.90
N ASN A 118 6.26 20.18 -3.16
CA ASN A 118 6.18 21.18 -2.08
C ASN A 118 5.51 20.72 -0.77
N GLU A 119 5.24 19.42 -0.59
CA GLU A 119 4.94 18.90 0.74
C GLU A 119 6.21 18.76 1.58
N ASP A 120 6.13 19.07 2.87
CA ASP A 120 7.24 18.84 3.80
C ASP A 120 7.54 17.33 3.90
N GLY A 121 8.79 16.94 3.64
CA GLY A 121 9.27 15.56 3.68
C GLY A 121 9.36 14.97 5.10
N LEU A 122 8.24 14.89 5.80
CA LEU A 122 8.16 14.41 7.19
C LEU A 122 8.16 12.88 7.31
N THR A 123 7.86 12.18 6.22
CA THR A 123 7.67 10.72 6.22
C THR A 123 8.40 10.07 5.07
N MET A 124 8.95 8.89 5.34
CA MET A 124 9.60 8.04 4.34
C MET A 124 8.73 6.82 4.04
N PHE A 125 8.55 6.50 2.75
CA PHE A 125 7.75 5.37 2.30
C PHE A 125 8.63 4.21 1.83
N PHE A 126 8.21 2.99 2.14
CA PHE A 126 8.80 1.77 1.59
C PHE A 126 7.72 0.98 0.84
N VAL A 127 7.99 0.64 -0.42
CA VAL A 127 7.06 -0.15 -1.23
C VAL A 127 7.14 -1.61 -0.81
N LYS A 128 6.20 -2.01 0.05
CA LYS A 128 6.03 -3.40 0.47
C LYS A 128 5.56 -4.29 -0.69
N PHE A 129 4.63 -3.79 -1.49
CA PHE A 129 4.02 -4.47 -2.63
C PHE A 129 3.51 -3.48 -3.68
N GLY A 130 3.58 -3.87 -4.95
CA GLY A 130 3.16 -3.02 -6.07
C GLY A 130 4.33 -2.21 -6.63
N ALA A 131 4.00 -1.09 -7.26
CA ALA A 131 4.97 -0.15 -7.80
C ALA A 131 4.40 1.27 -7.66
N LEU A 132 5.30 2.24 -7.51
CA LEU A 132 4.99 3.66 -7.58
C LEU A 132 5.58 4.21 -8.86
N ALA A 133 4.82 5.07 -9.54
CA ALA A 133 5.32 5.86 -10.65
C ALA A 133 5.80 7.20 -10.08
N TYR A 134 7.09 7.46 -10.19
CA TYR A 134 7.63 8.77 -9.87
C TYR A 134 7.49 9.68 -11.10
N THR A 135 6.79 10.80 -10.92
CA THR A 135 6.73 11.86 -11.94
C THR A 135 7.43 13.08 -11.36
N PRO A 136 8.62 13.44 -11.86
CA PRO A 136 9.35 14.60 -11.37
C PRO A 136 8.48 15.86 -11.44
N GLY A 137 8.44 16.62 -10.35
CA GLY A 137 7.85 17.95 -10.32
C GLY A 137 8.60 18.93 -11.22
N THR A 138 8.00 20.07 -11.53
CA THR A 138 8.66 21.09 -12.39
C THR A 138 9.94 21.65 -11.79
N PHE A 139 10.08 21.60 -10.47
CA PHE A 139 11.26 22.06 -9.74
C PHE A 139 12.18 20.91 -9.32
N ALA A 140 11.85 19.66 -9.64
CA ALA A 140 12.66 18.51 -9.29
C ALA A 140 14.00 18.57 -10.06
N PRO A 141 15.15 18.45 -9.40
CA PRO A 141 16.46 18.53 -10.05
C PRO A 141 16.63 17.44 -11.11
N GLU A 142 15.94 16.30 -10.97
CA GLU A 142 15.94 15.25 -11.98
C GLU A 142 15.26 15.58 -13.30
N THR A 143 14.49 16.66 -13.39
CA THR A 143 14.02 17.16 -14.70
C THR A 143 15.18 17.57 -15.62
N SER A 144 16.36 17.82 -15.05
CA SER A 144 17.60 18.08 -15.80
C SER A 144 18.30 16.81 -16.30
N PHE A 145 17.89 15.62 -15.83
CA PHE A 145 18.46 14.35 -16.30
C PHE A 145 17.76 13.89 -17.57
N SER A 146 18.54 13.35 -18.50
CA SER A 146 18.02 12.75 -19.74
C SER A 146 17.14 11.54 -19.42
N ALA A 147 16.11 11.28 -20.24
CA ALA A 147 15.28 10.07 -20.16
C ALA A 147 16.09 8.77 -20.30
N GLU A 148 17.32 8.85 -20.82
CA GLU A 148 18.27 7.74 -20.94
C GLU A 148 19.20 7.61 -19.72
N ASP A 149 19.04 8.45 -18.70
CA ASP A 149 19.91 8.42 -17.52
C ASP A 149 19.65 7.17 -16.68
N SER A 150 20.61 6.25 -16.71
CA SER A 150 20.58 4.98 -15.98
C SER A 150 20.31 5.10 -14.48
N ARG A 151 20.54 6.28 -13.87
CA ARG A 151 20.24 6.56 -12.46
C ARG A 151 18.73 6.58 -12.16
N LEU A 152 17.91 6.98 -13.14
CA LEU A 152 16.45 7.05 -13.01
C LEU A 152 15.75 5.70 -13.24
N THR A 153 16.47 4.68 -13.71
CA THR A 153 15.88 3.36 -14.01
C THR A 153 16.12 2.37 -12.87
N CYS A 154 15.07 2.06 -12.11
CA CYS A 154 15.11 0.96 -11.15
C CYS A 154 14.87 -0.36 -11.88
N LYS A 155 15.90 -1.20 -12.04
CA LYS A 155 15.74 -2.52 -12.68
C LYS A 155 14.95 -3.45 -11.76
N ALA A 156 14.20 -4.38 -12.35
CA ALA A 156 13.61 -5.48 -11.61
C ALA A 156 14.70 -6.21 -10.80
N HIS A 157 14.50 -6.36 -9.49
CA HIS A 157 15.43 -6.96 -8.52
C HIS A 157 16.63 -6.12 -8.08
N THR A 158 16.74 -4.86 -8.50
CA THR A 158 17.65 -3.90 -7.84
C THR A 158 16.88 -3.04 -6.86
N VAL A 159 17.43 -2.85 -5.66
CA VAL A 159 16.87 -1.94 -4.66
C VAL A 159 17.19 -0.52 -5.10
N ALA A 160 16.20 0.27 -5.52
CA ALA A 160 16.37 1.72 -5.59
C ALA A 160 16.65 2.22 -4.17
N THR A 161 17.86 2.72 -3.96
CA THR A 161 18.28 3.37 -2.72
C THR A 161 18.01 4.87 -2.72
N GLU A 162 17.38 5.41 -3.76
CA GLU A 162 17.05 6.84 -3.80
C GLU A 162 15.83 7.10 -2.92
N VAL A 163 16.14 7.60 -1.72
CA VAL A 163 15.21 8.33 -0.87
C VAL A 163 14.98 9.67 -1.56
N ALA A 164 13.79 9.87 -2.12
CA ALA A 164 13.32 11.22 -2.38
C ALA A 164 13.18 11.91 -1.01
N MET A 165 14.16 12.75 -0.68
CA MET A 165 14.10 13.68 0.45
C MET A 165 13.51 15.01 -0.01
#